data_AF-A0A945UZY5-F1
#
_entry.id   AF-A0A945UZY5-F1
#
_cell.length_a   1.000
_cell.length_b   1.000
_cell.length_c   1.000
_cell.angle_alpha   90.00
_cell.angle_beta   90.00
_cell.angle_gamma   90.00
#
_symmetry.space_group_name_H-M   'P 1'
#
loop_
_entity.id
_entity.type
_entity.pdbx_description
1 polymer ?
#
loop_
_entity_poly.entity_id
_entity_poly.type
_entity_poly.pdbx_seq_one_letter_code
_entity_poly.pdbx_strand_id
1 'polypeptide(L)' 'VILELIYSGIAPKALILGMHDAILPIGNIAARQMGLGTIPMVALKNPHFRSGDWVEICSDGIIKNINRQ' A
#
# COMPACT_ATOMS: atom_id res chain seq x y z
N VAL A 1 -11.00 -2.00 8.48
CA VAL A 1 -11.26 -1.46 7.12
C VAL A 1 -10.43 -2.13 6.02
N ILE A 2 -9.11 -2.32 6.16
CA ILE A 2 -8.29 -2.92 5.06
C ILE A 2 -8.83 -4.26 4.57
N LEU A 3 -9.16 -5.18 5.49
CA LEU A 3 -9.76 -6.48 5.14
C LEU A 3 -11.05 -6.34 4.32
N GLU A 4 -11.92 -5.41 4.71
CA GLU A 4 -13.20 -5.14 4.06
C GLU A 4 -13.00 -4.60 2.63
N LEU A 5 -12.02 -3.71 2.43
CA LEU A 5 -11.67 -3.19 1.10
C LEU A 5 -11.12 -4.29 0.19
N ILE A 6 -10.28 -5.18 0.72
CA ILE A 6 -9.75 -6.33 -0.01
C ILE A 6 -10.89 -7.27 -0.39
N TYR A 7 -11.72 -7.64 0.59
CA TYR A 7 -12.86 -8.53 0.39
C TYR A 7 -13.84 -7.99 -0.66
N SER A 8 -14.07 -6.68 -0.64
CA SER A 8 -14.98 -5.99 -1.57
C SER A 8 -14.36 -5.70 -2.94
N GLY A 9 -13.09 -6.06 -3.17
CA GLY A 9 -12.41 -5.85 -4.46
C GLY A 9 -12.15 -4.38 -4.83
N ILE A 10 -12.26 -3.46 -3.87
CA ILE A 10 -12.04 -2.00 -4.05
C ILE A 10 -10.80 -1.49 -3.30
N ALA A 11 -9.94 -2.40 -2.86
CA ALA A 11 -8.68 -2.07 -2.23
C ALA A 11 -7.77 -1.26 -3.18
N PRO A 12 -7.03 -0.27 -2.66
CA PRO A 12 -5.98 0.39 -3.43
C PRO A 12 -4.88 -0.61 -3.80
N LYS A 13 -4.16 -0.33 -4.90
CA LYS A 13 -3.06 -1.19 -5.35
C LYS A 13 -1.87 -1.21 -4.39
N ALA A 14 -1.71 -0.18 -3.56
CA ALA A 14 -0.70 -0.07 -2.52
C ALA A 14 -1.10 1.01 -1.49
N LEU A 15 -0.47 0.99 -0.31
CA LEU A 15 -0.61 2.01 0.73
C LEU A 15 0.77 2.51 1.16
N ILE A 16 0.95 3.83 1.15
CA ILE A 16 2.16 4.49 1.67
C ILE A 16 1.76 5.26 2.92
N LEU A 17 2.36 4.91 4.06
CA LEU A 17 2.02 5.46 5.37
C LEU A 17 3.07 6.48 5.78
N GLY A 18 2.64 7.62 6.34
CA GLY A 18 3.57 8.65 6.84
C GLY A 18 4.39 8.22 8.07
N MET A 19 3.99 7.13 8.72
CA MET A 19 4.66 6.52 9.86
C MET A 19 4.41 5.02 9.90
N HIS A 20 5.16 4.30 10.73
CA HIS A 20 4.85 2.92 11.04
C HIS A 20 3.52 2.86 11.81
N ASP A 21 2.55 2.17 11.24
CA ASP A 21 1.24 1.91 11.84
C ASP A 21 1.15 0.40 12.14
N ALA A 22 0.69 0.05 13.34
CA ALA A 22 0.52 -1.34 13.74
C ALA A 22 -0.85 -1.92 13.34
N ILE A 23 -1.88 -1.09 13.17
CA ILE A 23 -3.28 -1.50 13.03
C ILE A 23 -3.63 -1.76 11.56
N LEU A 24 -3.27 -0.86 10.65
CA LEU A 24 -3.60 -1.04 9.23
C LEU A 24 -3.00 -2.33 8.62
N PRO A 25 -1.75 -2.73 8.94
CA PRO A 25 -1.20 -3.99 8.46
C PRO A 25 -1.91 -5.24 8.98
N ILE A 26 -2.55 -5.19 10.16
CA ILE A 26 -3.27 -6.36 10.72
C ILE A 26 -4.41 -6.81 9.79
N GLY A 27 -5.13 -5.87 9.17
CA GLY A 27 -6.17 -6.21 8.20
C GLY A 27 -5.63 -6.95 6.97
N ASN A 28 -4.40 -6.61 6.56
CA ASN A 28 -3.70 -7.27 5.46
C ASN A 28 -3.25 -8.69 5.84
N ILE A 29 -2.78 -8.87 7.08
CA ILE A 29 -2.42 -10.18 7.64
C ILE A 29 -3.64 -11.09 7.71
N ALA A 30 -4.76 -10.58 8.23
CA ALA A 30 -6.02 -11.32 8.31
C ALA A 30 -6.51 -11.75 6.91
N ALA A 31 -6.48 -10.85 5.93
CA ALA A 31 -6.85 -11.16 4.55
C ALA A 31 -6.00 -12.31 3.98
N ARG A 32 -4.68 -12.26 4.17
CA ARG A 32 -3.77 -13.33 3.74
C ARG A 32 -4.08 -14.66 4.42
N GLN A 33 -4.38 -14.67 5.71
CA GLN A 33 -4.75 -15.89 6.45
C GLN A 33 -6.05 -16.51 5.96
N MET A 34 -6.93 -15.70 5.37
CA MET A 34 -8.19 -16.14 4.75
C MET A 34 -8.02 -16.55 3.27
N GLY A 35 -6.80 -16.55 2.73
CA GLY A 35 -6.54 -16.86 1.32
C GLY A 35 -6.94 -15.74 0.35
N LEU A 36 -7.20 -14.53 0.86
CA LEU A 36 -7.48 -13.35 0.05
C LEU A 36 -6.18 -12.66 -0.38
N GLY A 37 -6.29 -11.75 -1.36
CA GLY A 37 -5.18 -10.90 -1.80
C GLY A 37 -4.65 -9.99 -0.69
N THR A 38 -3.50 -9.37 -0.94
CA THR A 38 -2.89 -8.40 -0.02
C THR A 38 -2.55 -7.10 -0.74
N ILE A 39 -2.43 -6.03 0.04
CA ILE A 39 -2.00 -4.71 -0.44
C ILE A 39 -0.55 -4.50 0.02
N PRO A 40 0.39 -4.15 -0.87
CA PRO A 40 1.72 -3.68 -0.47
C PRO A 40 1.62 -2.45 0.44
N MET A 41 2.33 -2.46 1.57
CA MET A 41 2.35 -1.35 2.53
C MET A 41 3.79 -0.95 2.84
N VAL A 42 4.09 0.34 2.70
CA VAL A 42 5.42 0.91 3.00
C VAL A 42 5.27 2.16 3.85
N ALA A 43 6.16 2.37 4.82
CA ALA A 43 6.22 3.60 5.58
C ALA A 43 7.24 4.57 4.95
N LEU A 44 6.82 5.79 4.63
CA LEU A 44 7.67 6.86 4.11
C LEU A 44 7.29 8.19 4.76
N LYS A 45 8.17 8.70 5.62
CA LYS A 45 7.91 9.93 6.40
C LYS A 45 7.87 11.19 5.55
N ASN A 46 8.76 11.28 4.56
CA ASN A 46 8.94 12.47 3.72
C ASN A 46 8.80 12.07 2.24
N PRO A 47 7.57 11.97 1.71
CA PRO A 47 7.36 11.60 0.32
C PRO A 47 7.85 12.70 -0.64
N HIS A 48 8.48 12.28 -1.73
CA HIS A 48 8.94 13.18 -2.81
C HIS A 48 7.95 13.23 -3.99
N PHE A 49 6.70 12.82 -3.74
CA PHE A 49 5.61 12.75 -4.72
C PHE A 49 4.35 13.43 -4.15
N ARG A 50 3.42 13.75 -5.03
CA ARG A 50 2.12 14.35 -4.72
C ARG A 50 1.00 13.67 -5.49
N SER A 51 -0.24 13.99 -5.13
CA SER A 51 -1.41 13.52 -5.87
C SER A 51 -1.30 13.87 -7.36
N GLY A 52 -1.53 12.88 -8.22
CA GLY A 52 -1.39 13.00 -9.67
C GLY A 52 -0.07 12.45 -10.22
N ASP A 53 0.96 12.30 -9.38
CA ASP A 53 2.22 11.67 -9.79
C ASP A 53 2.04 10.16 -9.96
N TRP A 54 2.80 9.58 -10.90
CA TRP A 54 2.93 8.13 -11.03
C TRP A 54 4.16 7.67 -10.25
N VAL A 55 3.96 6.66 -9.41
CA VAL A 55 5.02 6.08 -8.58
C VAL A 55 5.08 4.56 -8.72
N GLU A 56 6.28 4.01 -8.58
CA GLU A 56 6.54 2.58 -8.49
C GLU A 56 7.09 2.25 -7.10
N ILE A 57 6.60 1.17 -6.49
CA ILE A 57 7.13 0.62 -5.24
C ILE A 57 7.94 -0.62 -5.60
N CYS A 58 9.26 -0.52 -5.47
CA CYS A 58 10.17 -1.63 -5.72
C CYS A 58 10.07 -2.70 -4.62
N SER A 59 10.54 -3.92 -4.91
CA SER A 59 10.49 -5.05 -3.97
C SER A 59 11.29 -4.85 -2.69
N ASP A 60 12.25 -3.93 -2.69
CA ASP A 60 13.06 -3.50 -1.55
C ASP A 60 12.39 -2.38 -0.72
N GLY A 61 11.20 -1.92 -1.12
CA GLY A 61 10.46 -0.84 -0.47
C GLY A 61 10.86 0.57 -0.94
N ILE A 62 11.79 0.70 -1.89
CA ILE A 62 12.13 2.00 -2.48
C ILE A 62 10.96 2.48 -3.36
N ILE A 63 10.60 3.76 -3.22
CA ILE A 63 9.55 4.40 -4.02
C ILE A 63 10.21 5.32 -5.05
N LYS A 64 9.88 5.15 -6.33
CA LYS A 64 10.42 5.94 -7.45
C LYS A 64 9.30 6.65 -8.20
N ASN A 65 9.54 7.87 -8.64
CA ASN A 65 8.66 8.54 -9.60
C ASN A 65 8.90 7.95 -11.00
N ILE A 66 7.83 7.70 -11.73
CA ILE A 66 7.88 7.24 -13.10
C ILE A 66 7.14 8.23 -14.01
N ASN A 67 7.70 8.51 -15.18
CA ASN A 67 6.99 9.27 -16.20
C ASN A 67 6.11 8.29 -16.99
N ARG A 68 4.80 8.52 -17.00
CA ARG A 68 3.94 7.85 -17.98
C ARG A 68 4.03 8.62 -19.29
N GLN A 69 4.68 8.02 -20.28
CA GLN A 69 4.47 8.38 -21.70
C GLN A 69 3.12 7.86 -22.16
#